data_AF-A0A177U1U7-F1
#
_entry.id   AF-A0A177U1U7-F1
#
_cell.length_a   1.000
_cell.length_b   1.000
_cell.length_c   1.000
_cell.angle_alpha   90.00
_cell.angle_beta   90.00
_cell.angle_gamma   90.00
#
_symmetry.space_group_name_H-M   'P 1'
#
loop_
_entity.id
_entity.type
_entity.pdbx_description
1 polymer ?
#
loop_
_entity_poly.entity_id
_entity_poly.type
_entity_poly.pdbx_seq_one_letter_code
_entity_poly.pdbx_strand_id
1 'polypeptide(L)'
;MKDLKPQPVPAPDRTLPQPSQDSGVLYGLPQIRVRPQYPALKETAKSSGRSGQSGQEGSADVSSCNKFYTDYVVPRRTGGIMALWCRHAIAMGFHCIPVAEGRDDVFSALFTHWPKAPAVVVYDFACQLASYATAREPGFFSNTLFVVDELHQHGHSQCTPSSWLSTYMANDPNLRHLNSSAAECGNAGLSRIKKSVAYSTAPHAIAITRHFLSLWNRRKIKELHTLQAKDQGRGGDI
;
A
#
# COMPACT_ATOMS: atom_id res chain seq x y z
N MET A 1 -6.45 -10.24 -41.39
CA MET A 1 -5.93 -10.41 -40.02
C MET A 1 -6.79 -11.47 -39.35
N LYS A 2 -6.21 -12.56 -38.84
CA LYS A 2 -6.97 -13.65 -38.20
C LYS A 2 -7.19 -13.29 -36.73
N ASP A 3 -8.46 -13.24 -36.32
CA ASP A 3 -8.86 -13.00 -34.93
C ASP A 3 -8.37 -14.12 -34.00
N LEU A 4 -7.45 -13.80 -33.09
CA LEU A 4 -7.10 -14.69 -31.97
C LEU A 4 -8.09 -14.47 -30.82
N LYS A 5 -8.98 -15.45 -30.61
CA LYS A 5 -9.79 -15.51 -29.38
C LYS A 5 -8.87 -15.75 -28.17
N PRO A 6 -9.05 -15.01 -27.06
CA PRO A 6 -8.31 -15.27 -25.82
C PRO A 6 -8.64 -16.66 -25.30
N GLN A 7 -7.61 -17.48 -25.02
CA GLN A 7 -7.82 -18.76 -24.37
C GLN A 7 -8.16 -18.58 -22.88
N PRO A 8 -8.98 -19.47 -22.29
CA PRO A 8 -9.29 -19.41 -20.87
C PRO A 8 -8.03 -19.63 -20.03
N VAL A 9 -7.82 -18.76 -19.05
CA VAL A 9 -6.73 -18.90 -18.08
C VAL A 9 -7.01 -20.13 -17.20
N PRO A 10 -6.09 -21.10 -17.10
CA PRO A 10 -6.30 -22.28 -16.26
C PRO A 10 -6.45 -21.89 -14.80
N ALA A 11 -7.33 -22.59 -14.08
CA ALA A 11 -7.55 -22.37 -12.66
C ALA A 11 -6.25 -22.65 -11.87
N PRO A 12 -5.94 -21.86 -10.83
CA PRO A 12 -4.70 -22.03 -10.09
C PRO A 12 -4.67 -23.39 -9.37
N ASP A 13 -3.60 -24.15 -9.60
CA ASP A 13 -3.31 -25.40 -8.90
C ASP A 13 -3.11 -25.13 -7.41
N ARG A 14 -3.92 -25.81 -6.59
CA ARG A 14 -3.95 -25.65 -5.13
C ARG A 14 -2.90 -26.51 -4.41
N THR A 15 -2.16 -27.34 -5.13
CA THR A 15 -1.23 -28.33 -4.55
C THR A 15 0.23 -27.89 -4.53
N LEU A 16 0.59 -26.81 -5.23
CA LEU A 16 1.92 -26.22 -5.16
C LEU A 16 2.08 -25.38 -3.89
N PRO A 17 3.23 -25.47 -3.17
CA PRO A 17 3.57 -24.53 -2.11
C PRO A 17 3.45 -23.11 -2.66
N GLN A 18 2.53 -22.34 -2.10
CA GLN A 18 2.32 -20.96 -2.54
C GLN A 18 3.58 -20.16 -2.13
N PRO A 19 4.32 -19.52 -3.06
CA PRO A 19 5.56 -18.77 -2.76
C PRO A 19 5.40 -17.67 -1.70
N SER A 20 4.16 -17.32 -1.37
CA SER A 20 3.78 -16.34 -0.37
C SER A 20 4.02 -16.77 1.09
N GLN A 21 4.09 -18.08 1.41
CA GLN A 21 4.22 -18.52 2.81
C GLN A 21 5.60 -18.23 3.41
N ASP A 22 6.63 -18.16 2.57
CA ASP A 22 8.02 -17.90 3.02
C ASP A 22 8.44 -16.44 2.83
N SER A 23 7.85 -15.73 1.86
CA SER A 23 8.24 -14.37 1.51
C SER A 23 7.60 -13.27 2.37
N GLY A 24 6.55 -13.58 3.13
CA GLY A 24 5.81 -12.57 3.91
C GLY A 24 5.06 -11.56 3.04
N VAL A 25 5.02 -11.75 1.73
CA VAL A 25 4.41 -10.85 0.76
C VAL A 25 3.31 -11.59 0.02
N LEU A 26 2.13 -10.99 -0.07
CA LEU A 26 1.02 -11.55 -0.83
C LEU A 26 0.22 -10.45 -1.54
N TYR A 27 0.22 -10.48 -2.86
CA TYR A 27 -0.68 -9.68 -3.69
C TYR A 27 -1.61 -10.56 -4.49
N GLY A 28 -2.80 -10.02 -4.78
CA GLY A 28 -3.73 -10.64 -5.74
C GLY A 28 -3.21 -10.59 -7.18
N LEU A 29 -2.24 -9.71 -7.46
CA LEU A 29 -1.56 -9.59 -8.74
C LEU A 29 -0.25 -10.41 -8.73
N PRO A 30 0.07 -11.14 -9.81
CA PRO A 30 1.34 -11.83 -9.92
C PRO A 30 2.49 -10.83 -9.86
N GLN A 31 3.64 -11.28 -9.38
CA GLN A 31 4.86 -10.49 -9.52
C GLN A 31 5.26 -10.51 -11.00
N ILE A 32 5.29 -9.34 -11.64
CA ILE A 32 5.58 -9.17 -13.07
C ILE A 32 6.93 -8.53 -13.34
N ARG A 33 7.58 -7.96 -12.31
CA ARG A 33 8.94 -7.42 -12.40
C ARG A 33 9.78 -7.83 -11.20
N VAL A 34 11.07 -7.97 -11.46
CA VAL A 34 12.10 -8.00 -10.42
C VAL A 34 12.54 -6.56 -10.19
N ARG A 35 12.69 -6.19 -8.92
CA ARG A 35 13.16 -4.85 -8.54
C ARG A 35 14.66 -4.71 -8.87
N PRO A 36 15.07 -3.68 -9.62
CA PRO A 36 16.48 -3.38 -9.83
C PRO A 36 17.18 -3.00 -8.52
N GLN A 37 18.48 -3.25 -8.47
CA GLN A 37 19.32 -2.65 -7.44
C GLN A 37 19.71 -1.24 -7.88
N TYR A 38 19.82 -0.31 -6.92
CA TYR A 38 20.20 1.08 -7.20
C TYR A 38 21.50 1.45 -6.46
N PRO A 39 22.68 0.96 -6.88
CA PRO A 39 23.93 1.17 -6.15
C PRO A 39 24.33 2.64 -5.99
N ALA A 40 23.95 3.48 -6.97
CA ALA A 40 24.24 4.91 -6.97
C ALA A 40 23.36 5.70 -5.97
N LEU A 41 22.21 5.14 -5.56
CA LEU A 41 21.32 5.76 -4.59
C LEU A 41 21.64 5.21 -3.20
N LYS A 42 22.63 5.80 -2.53
CA LYS A 42 22.95 5.46 -1.15
C LYS A 42 21.72 5.70 -0.27
N GLU A 43 21.21 4.66 0.37
CA GLU A 43 20.22 4.83 1.42
C GLU A 43 20.90 5.45 2.63
N THR A 44 20.61 6.72 2.90
CA THR A 44 21.08 7.34 4.15
C THR A 44 20.39 6.61 5.31
N ALA A 45 21.15 6.24 6.34
CA ALA A 45 20.66 5.47 7.50
C ALA A 45 19.48 6.14 8.25
N LYS A 46 19.21 7.43 7.98
CA LYS A 46 18.05 8.19 8.48
C LYS A 46 16.76 7.96 7.67
N SER A 47 16.83 7.25 6.54
CA SER A 47 15.78 7.23 5.50
C SER A 47 15.28 5.83 5.13
N SER A 48 16.02 4.79 5.54
CA SER A 48 15.43 3.51 5.94
C SER A 48 15.05 3.68 7.41
N GLY A 49 13.89 3.19 7.87
CA GLY A 49 13.47 3.26 9.28
C GLY A 49 14.33 2.40 10.21
N ARG A 50 15.66 2.59 10.14
CA ARG A 50 16.69 1.70 10.65
C ARG A 50 17.83 2.53 11.23
N SER A 51 17.52 3.35 12.23
CA SER A 51 18.57 3.91 13.08
C SER A 51 18.12 3.90 14.55
N GLY A 52 18.77 3.03 15.32
CA GLY A 52 19.08 3.33 16.70
C GLY A 52 19.97 4.58 16.77
N GLN A 53 19.87 5.27 17.90
CA GLN A 53 20.59 6.48 18.32
C GLN A 53 21.95 6.73 17.66
N SER A 54 22.16 7.95 17.17
CA SER A 54 23.32 8.80 17.54
C SER A 54 23.19 10.18 16.91
N GLY A 55 23.55 11.20 17.67
CA GLY A 55 23.42 12.61 17.33
C GLY A 55 24.54 13.16 16.43
N GLN A 56 24.34 14.46 16.17
CA GLN A 56 25.23 15.47 15.56
C GLN A 56 25.28 15.62 14.03
N GLU A 57 24.60 16.70 13.62
CA GLU A 57 25.10 17.89 12.89
C GLU A 57 25.57 17.77 11.43
N GLY A 58 25.00 18.66 10.60
CA GLY A 58 25.65 19.17 9.38
C GLY A 58 25.08 18.67 8.04
N SER A 59 23.88 19.10 7.66
CA SER A 59 23.52 19.50 6.28
C SER A 59 22.02 19.80 6.21
N ALA A 60 21.69 20.98 5.70
CA ALA A 60 20.33 21.36 5.38
C ALA A 60 19.78 20.50 4.23
N ASP A 61 18.46 20.31 4.24
CA ASP A 61 17.64 19.95 3.09
C ASP A 61 17.45 18.46 2.73
N VAL A 62 16.82 17.69 3.64
CA VAL A 62 15.88 16.62 3.27
C VAL A 62 14.77 16.59 4.33
N SER A 63 13.54 16.95 3.93
CA SER A 63 12.30 16.97 4.75
C SER A 63 12.21 15.83 5.79
N SER A 64 12.49 16.15 7.06
CA SER A 64 12.47 15.22 8.20
C SER A 64 11.05 14.93 8.70
N CYS A 65 10.16 14.53 7.79
CA CYS A 65 8.93 13.89 8.22
C CYS A 65 9.31 12.53 8.83
N ASN A 66 9.20 12.41 10.15
CA ASN A 66 9.37 11.14 10.83
C ASN A 66 7.98 10.72 11.33
N LYS A 67 7.41 9.67 10.74
CA LYS A 67 6.27 8.96 11.33
C LYS A 67 6.65 8.57 12.76
N PHE A 68 5.70 8.58 13.69
CA PHE A 68 5.82 8.16 15.10
C PHE A 68 6.51 6.79 15.27
N TYR A 69 7.82 6.75 15.08
CA TYR A 69 8.66 5.56 15.05
C TYR A 69 8.90 5.02 16.47
N THR A 70 8.72 5.88 17.48
CA THR A 70 9.07 5.61 18.87
C THR A 70 8.16 4.61 19.57
N ASP A 71 6.96 4.33 19.04
CA ASP A 71 5.94 3.58 19.80
C ASP A 71 5.85 2.09 19.44
N TYR A 72 6.59 1.62 18.43
CA TYR A 72 6.43 0.26 17.88
C TYR A 72 7.57 -0.71 18.20
N VAL A 73 8.63 -0.28 18.87
CA VAL A 73 9.75 -1.15 19.26
C VAL A 73 9.49 -1.78 20.62
N VAL A 74 8.48 -2.67 20.71
CA VAL A 74 8.34 -3.58 21.85
C VAL A 74 8.90 -4.96 21.43
N PRO A 75 9.94 -5.52 22.08
CA PRO A 75 10.83 -6.50 21.45
C PRO A 75 10.30 -7.94 21.25
N ARG A 76 8.99 -8.17 21.25
CA ARG A 76 8.43 -9.55 21.31
C ARG A 76 7.18 -9.81 20.45
N ARG A 77 6.87 -8.96 19.47
CA ARG A 77 5.72 -9.17 18.58
C ARG A 77 6.20 -9.45 17.16
N THR A 78 5.50 -10.31 16.44
CA THR A 78 5.63 -10.38 14.97
C THR A 78 5.46 -8.96 14.41
N GLY A 79 6.28 -8.63 13.42
CA GLY A 79 6.33 -7.28 12.87
C GLY A 79 5.01 -6.81 12.24
N GLY A 80 4.94 -5.54 11.81
CA GLY A 80 3.73 -4.91 11.29
C GLY A 80 3.18 -5.56 10.01
N ILE A 81 1.95 -5.21 9.64
CA ILE A 81 1.38 -5.54 8.34
C ILE A 81 1.12 -4.23 7.59
N MET A 82 1.64 -4.11 6.38
CA MET A 82 1.25 -3.07 5.44
C MET A 82 0.32 -3.69 4.41
N ALA A 83 -0.92 -3.23 4.35
CA ALA A 83 -1.88 -3.66 3.34
C ALA A 83 -2.14 -2.54 2.33
N LEU A 84 -2.26 -2.92 1.05
CA LEU A 84 -2.67 -2.01 -0.01
C LEU A 84 -4.16 -2.18 -0.29
N TRP A 85 -4.86 -1.07 -0.41
CA TRP A 85 -6.30 -1.02 -0.61
C TRP A 85 -6.63 -0.25 -1.88
N CYS A 86 -7.64 -0.70 -2.62
CA CYS A 86 -8.21 0.12 -3.70
C CYS A 86 -9.27 1.08 -3.13
N ARG A 87 -9.75 2.01 -3.96
CA ARG A 87 -10.79 3.00 -3.59
C ARG A 87 -12.10 2.38 -3.09
N HIS A 88 -12.36 1.11 -3.44
CA HIS A 88 -13.54 0.38 -3.00
C HIS A 88 -13.33 -0.36 -1.66
N ALA A 89 -12.22 -0.07 -0.95
CA ALA A 89 -11.80 -0.76 0.27
C ALA A 89 -11.58 -2.28 0.07
N ILE A 90 -11.25 -2.72 -1.15
CA ILE A 90 -10.82 -4.09 -1.42
C ILE A 90 -9.30 -4.16 -1.21
N ALA A 91 -8.84 -5.15 -0.45
CA ALA A 91 -7.43 -5.41 -0.24
C ALA A 91 -6.81 -5.97 -1.52
N MET A 92 -5.78 -5.28 -2.02
CA MET A 92 -4.98 -5.70 -3.18
C MET A 92 -3.88 -6.67 -2.77
N GLY A 93 -3.43 -6.58 -1.51
CA GLY A 93 -2.42 -7.45 -0.94
C GLY A 93 -1.78 -6.84 0.31
N PHE A 94 -0.75 -7.51 0.83
CA PHE A 94 -0.03 -7.09 2.02
C PHE A 94 1.43 -7.52 2.04
N HIS A 95 2.24 -6.79 2.81
CA HIS A 95 3.56 -7.16 3.30
C HIS A 95 3.52 -7.41 4.80
N CYS A 96 4.16 -8.48 5.26
CA CYS A 96 4.59 -8.66 6.64
C CYS A 96 5.94 -7.96 6.82
N ILE A 97 5.99 -6.97 7.70
CA ILE A 97 7.14 -6.10 7.89
C ILE A 97 7.81 -6.43 9.22
N PRO A 98 8.99 -7.07 9.23
CA PRO A 98 9.59 -7.57 10.47
C PRO A 98 10.12 -6.48 11.41
N VAL A 99 10.41 -5.27 10.91
CA VAL A 99 11.08 -4.22 11.71
C VAL A 99 10.28 -2.92 11.73
N ALA A 100 10.09 -2.27 10.58
CA ALA A 100 9.34 -1.02 10.48
C ALA A 100 8.86 -0.78 9.06
N GLU A 101 7.62 -0.29 8.93
CA GLU A 101 7.04 0.11 7.65
C GLU A 101 7.78 1.32 7.10
N GLY A 102 8.10 1.29 5.80
CA GLY A 102 8.69 2.44 5.12
C GLY A 102 8.28 2.55 3.66
N ARG A 103 8.82 3.59 3.01
CA ARG A 103 8.66 3.85 1.57
C ARG A 103 9.13 2.71 0.67
N ASP A 104 10.06 1.88 1.16
CA ASP A 104 10.64 0.75 0.42
C ASP A 104 9.61 -0.35 0.12
N ASP A 105 8.78 -0.68 1.10
CA ASP A 105 7.73 -1.70 0.98
C ASP A 105 6.67 -1.28 -0.04
N VAL A 106 6.17 -0.05 0.08
CA VAL A 106 5.17 0.50 -0.85
C VAL A 106 5.74 0.59 -2.27
N PHE A 107 6.97 1.10 -2.41
CA PHE A 107 7.64 1.15 -3.71
C PHE A 107 7.77 -0.24 -4.34
N SER A 108 8.27 -1.22 -3.56
CA SER A 108 8.46 -2.58 -4.03
C SER A 108 7.13 -3.16 -4.51
N ALA A 109 6.08 -3.05 -3.70
CA ALA A 109 4.76 -3.53 -4.04
C ALA A 109 4.23 -2.94 -5.36
N LEU A 110 4.28 -1.62 -5.50
CA LEU A 110 3.79 -0.93 -6.69
C LEU A 110 4.59 -1.32 -7.94
N PHE A 111 5.92 -1.31 -7.86
CA PHE A 111 6.76 -1.54 -9.02
C PHE A 111 6.72 -2.99 -9.53
N THR A 112 6.70 -3.96 -8.60
CA THR A 112 6.83 -5.38 -8.96
C THR A 112 5.51 -6.04 -9.34
N HIS A 113 4.36 -5.51 -8.88
CA HIS A 113 3.04 -6.13 -9.10
C HIS A 113 2.11 -5.36 -10.06
N TRP A 114 2.34 -4.06 -10.32
CA TRP A 114 1.46 -3.29 -11.23
C TRP A 114 2.04 -3.16 -12.63
N PRO A 115 1.31 -3.51 -13.71
CA PRO A 115 1.79 -3.33 -15.08
C PRO A 115 2.02 -1.85 -15.42
N LYS A 116 1.20 -0.96 -14.87
CA LYS A 116 1.36 0.49 -14.94
C LYS A 116 1.16 1.07 -13.55
N ALA A 117 1.99 2.03 -13.17
CA ALA A 117 1.85 2.70 -11.89
C ALA A 117 0.43 3.29 -11.73
N PRO A 118 -0.16 3.23 -10.52
CA PRO A 118 -1.42 3.90 -10.25
C PRO A 118 -1.33 5.39 -10.57
N ALA A 119 -2.41 5.96 -11.08
CA ALA A 119 -2.46 7.41 -11.34
C ALA A 119 -2.38 8.23 -10.04
N VAL A 120 -2.88 7.67 -8.94
CA VAL A 120 -2.89 8.31 -7.62
C VAL A 120 -2.52 7.26 -6.57
N VAL A 121 -1.59 7.61 -5.70
CA VAL A 121 -1.19 6.83 -4.52
C VAL A 121 -1.42 7.70 -3.29
N VAL A 122 -2.37 7.29 -2.44
CA VAL A 122 -2.63 7.91 -1.15
C VAL A 122 -1.86 7.12 -0.09
N TYR A 123 -0.99 7.79 0.64
CA TYR A 123 -0.15 7.16 1.66
C TYR A 123 0.31 8.16 2.71
N ASP A 124 0.26 7.80 4.00
CA ASP A 124 0.69 8.67 5.11
C ASP A 124 2.09 9.23 4.86
N PHE A 125 2.99 8.45 4.28
CA PHE A 125 4.36 8.87 4.01
C PHE A 125 4.63 9.21 2.54
N ALA A 126 3.58 9.61 1.80
CA ALA A 126 3.65 9.93 0.38
C ALA A 126 4.67 11.03 0.05
N CYS A 127 4.84 12.02 0.94
CA CYS A 127 5.78 13.13 0.79
C CYS A 127 7.23 12.67 0.55
N GLN A 128 7.66 11.57 1.17
CA GLN A 128 8.97 10.97 0.91
C GLN A 128 8.93 9.84 -0.13
N LEU A 129 7.80 9.16 -0.28
CA LEU A 129 7.63 8.13 -1.30
C LEU A 129 7.77 8.71 -2.72
N ALA A 130 7.26 9.93 -2.96
CA ALA A 130 7.30 10.56 -4.27
C ALA A 130 8.71 10.71 -4.82
N SER A 131 9.61 11.34 -4.04
CA SER A 131 11.01 11.51 -4.40
C SER A 131 11.76 10.18 -4.44
N TYR A 132 11.46 9.28 -3.50
CA TYR A 132 12.04 7.94 -3.46
C TYR A 132 11.75 7.13 -4.72
N ALA A 133 10.49 7.13 -5.16
CA ALA A 133 10.01 6.38 -6.31
C ALA A 133 10.53 7.01 -7.62
N THR A 134 10.46 8.34 -7.74
CA THR A 134 10.91 9.05 -8.95
C THR A 134 12.42 8.98 -9.14
N ALA A 135 13.22 9.02 -8.07
CA ALA A 135 14.67 8.88 -8.17
C ALA A 135 15.12 7.49 -8.66
N ARG A 136 14.29 6.46 -8.42
CA ARG A 136 14.58 5.07 -8.77
C ARG A 136 14.01 4.72 -10.15
N GLU A 137 12.72 4.98 -10.34
CA GLU A 137 11.96 4.54 -11.51
C GLU A 137 11.13 5.69 -12.09
N PRO A 138 11.79 6.75 -12.61
CA PRO A 138 11.09 7.94 -13.09
C PRO A 138 10.16 7.63 -14.28
N GLY A 139 10.56 6.71 -15.15
CA GLY A 139 9.73 6.30 -16.29
C GLY A 139 8.41 5.66 -15.84
N PHE A 140 8.47 4.75 -14.87
CA PHE A 140 7.30 4.04 -14.37
C PHE A 140 6.35 4.95 -13.58
N PHE A 141 6.88 5.83 -12.73
CA PHE A 141 6.10 6.72 -11.84
C PHE A 141 5.84 8.12 -12.42
N SER A 142 6.23 8.38 -13.66
CA SER A 142 6.11 9.70 -14.34
C SER A 142 4.71 10.32 -14.30
N ASN A 143 3.66 9.49 -14.25
CA ASN A 143 2.26 9.92 -14.25
C ASN A 143 1.54 9.53 -12.96
N THR A 144 2.27 9.38 -11.85
CA THR A 144 1.72 9.03 -10.55
C THR A 144 1.73 10.24 -9.63
N LEU A 145 0.55 10.62 -9.15
CA LEU A 145 0.37 11.59 -8.09
C LEU A 145 0.49 10.90 -6.72
N PHE A 146 1.47 11.30 -5.93
CA PHE A 146 1.64 10.84 -4.55
C PHE A 146 1.11 11.90 -3.59
N VAL A 147 0.17 11.51 -2.73
CA VAL A 147 -0.47 12.43 -1.78
C VAL A 147 -0.64 11.80 -0.41
N VAL A 148 -0.47 12.62 0.61
CA VAL A 148 -0.71 12.28 2.01
C VAL A 148 -2.21 12.28 2.25
N ASP A 149 -2.68 11.26 2.96
CA ASP A 149 -4.07 11.11 3.34
C ASP A 149 -4.58 12.34 4.13
N GLU A 150 -5.86 12.69 3.93
CA GLU A 150 -6.47 13.90 4.48
C GLU A 150 -6.49 13.91 6.01
N LEU A 151 -6.68 12.75 6.63
CA LEU A 151 -6.68 12.62 8.09
C LEU A 151 -5.27 12.74 8.66
N HIS A 152 -4.27 12.29 7.91
CA HIS A 152 -2.88 12.23 8.34
C HIS A 152 -2.07 13.49 8.01
N GLN A 153 -2.47 14.28 7.02
CA GLN A 153 -1.73 15.46 6.55
C GLN A 153 -1.44 16.50 7.65
N HIS A 154 -2.28 16.59 8.68
CA HIS A 154 -2.08 17.51 9.83
C HIS A 154 -0.81 17.18 10.62
N GLY A 155 -0.36 15.91 10.59
CA GLY A 155 0.92 15.49 11.18
C GLY A 155 2.15 15.90 10.37
N HIS A 156 1.96 16.45 9.16
CA HIS A 156 3.03 16.81 8.24
C HIS A 156 3.31 18.32 8.24
N SER A 157 3.63 18.88 9.42
CA SER A 157 3.87 20.32 9.60
C SER A 157 5.05 20.88 8.79
N GLN A 158 6.01 20.03 8.41
CA GLN A 158 7.17 20.41 7.58
C GLN A 158 6.97 20.11 6.09
N CYS A 159 5.88 19.44 5.70
CA CYS A 159 5.64 19.13 4.30
C CYS A 159 4.81 20.23 3.64
N THR A 160 5.09 20.46 2.37
CA THR A 160 4.38 21.45 1.54
C THR A 160 2.94 21.00 1.24
N PRO A 161 1.98 21.93 1.09
CA PRO A 161 0.63 21.63 0.61
C PRO A 161 0.56 20.86 -0.70
N SER A 162 1.59 20.91 -1.54
CA SER A 162 1.64 20.09 -2.76
C SER A 162 1.73 18.58 -2.49
N SER A 163 1.96 18.14 -1.26
CA SER A 163 1.90 16.74 -0.85
C SER A 163 0.56 16.35 -0.23
N TRP A 164 -0.39 17.28 -0.06
CA TRP A 164 -1.64 17.06 0.68
C TRP A 164 -2.80 16.71 -0.25
N LEU A 165 -3.52 15.62 0.02
CA LEU A 165 -4.68 15.25 -0.78
C LEU A 165 -5.76 16.36 -0.81
N SER A 166 -5.97 17.06 0.32
CA SER A 166 -6.94 18.15 0.43
C SER A 166 -6.72 19.28 -0.59
N THR A 167 -5.46 19.63 -0.86
CA THR A 167 -5.09 20.67 -1.84
C THR A 167 -5.49 20.27 -3.26
N TYR A 168 -5.37 18.99 -3.62
CA TYR A 168 -5.79 18.52 -4.93
C TYR A 168 -7.30 18.32 -4.99
N MET A 169 -7.94 17.84 -3.92
CA MET A 169 -9.40 17.76 -3.85
C MET A 169 -10.05 19.13 -4.07
N ALA A 170 -9.45 20.24 -3.61
CA ALA A 170 -9.97 21.57 -3.87
C ALA A 170 -10.08 21.89 -5.38
N ASN A 171 -9.20 21.33 -6.22
CA ASN A 171 -9.05 21.69 -7.63
C ASN A 171 -9.51 20.60 -8.61
N ASP A 172 -9.52 19.32 -8.23
CA ASP A 172 -9.92 18.19 -9.07
C ASP A 172 -11.13 17.45 -8.46
N PRO A 173 -12.33 17.55 -9.08
CA PRO A 173 -13.52 16.82 -8.64
C PRO A 173 -13.32 15.29 -8.58
N ASN A 174 -12.48 14.70 -9.44
CA ASN A 174 -12.26 13.26 -9.45
C ASN A 174 -11.57 12.77 -8.17
N LEU A 175 -10.71 13.62 -7.60
CA LEU A 175 -10.03 13.34 -6.33
C LEU A 175 -10.95 13.56 -5.13
N ARG A 176 -11.98 14.41 -5.24
CA ARG A 176 -13.00 14.53 -4.18
C ARG A 176 -13.79 13.25 -3.97
N HIS A 177 -14.00 12.49 -5.04
CA HIS A 177 -14.67 11.18 -5.00
C HIS A 177 -13.74 10.01 -4.65
N LEU A 178 -12.45 10.29 -4.42
CA LEU A 178 -11.50 9.30 -3.94
C LEU A 178 -11.85 8.94 -2.49
N ASN A 179 -12.08 7.66 -2.23
CA ASN A 179 -12.23 7.15 -0.87
C ASN A 179 -10.87 7.08 -0.18
N SER A 180 -10.42 8.22 0.36
CA SER A 180 -9.18 8.36 1.13
C SER A 180 -9.18 7.51 2.40
N SER A 181 -10.36 7.34 3.02
CA SER A 181 -10.56 6.51 4.23
C SER A 181 -10.54 4.99 3.99
N ALA A 182 -10.39 4.52 2.76
CA ALA A 182 -10.39 3.09 2.44
C ALA A 182 -9.32 2.32 3.23
N ALA A 183 -8.11 2.89 3.34
CA ALA A 183 -7.01 2.29 4.09
C ALA A 183 -7.29 2.26 5.59
N GLU A 184 -7.83 3.35 6.16
CA GLU A 184 -8.17 3.43 7.58
C GLU A 184 -9.24 2.40 7.97
N CYS A 185 -10.32 2.30 7.18
CA CYS A 185 -11.35 1.28 7.38
C CYS A 185 -10.79 -0.15 7.26
N GLY A 186 -9.93 -0.38 6.28
CA GLY A 186 -9.26 -1.67 6.09
C GLY A 186 -8.35 -2.04 7.26
N ASN A 187 -7.57 -1.09 7.75
CA ASN A 187 -6.65 -1.25 8.89
C ASN A 187 -7.40 -1.44 10.22
N ALA A 188 -8.53 -0.77 10.41
CA ALA A 188 -9.45 -1.04 11.51
C ALA A 188 -10.02 -2.47 11.43
N GLY A 189 -10.25 -2.98 10.22
CA GLY A 189 -10.56 -4.39 9.97
C GLY A 189 -9.43 -5.32 10.40
N LEU A 190 -8.20 -5.08 9.94
CA LEU A 190 -7.01 -5.86 10.30
C LEU A 190 -6.72 -5.85 11.80
N SER A 191 -7.08 -4.77 12.50
CA SER A 191 -6.93 -4.70 13.96
C SER A 191 -7.68 -5.80 14.71
N ARG A 192 -8.71 -6.40 14.10
CA ARG A 192 -9.48 -7.53 14.67
C ARG A 192 -8.65 -8.81 14.77
N ILE A 193 -7.69 -9.01 13.87
CA ILE A 193 -6.80 -10.19 13.87
C ILE A 193 -5.43 -9.90 14.50
N LYS A 194 -5.19 -8.65 14.92
CA LYS A 194 -3.88 -8.19 15.43
C LYS A 194 -3.30 -9.10 16.52
N LYS A 195 -4.12 -9.53 17.50
CA LYS A 195 -3.66 -10.43 18.57
C LYS A 195 -3.29 -11.81 18.02
N SER A 196 -4.14 -12.41 17.20
CA SER A 196 -3.88 -13.73 16.60
C SER A 196 -2.61 -13.72 15.76
N VAL A 197 -2.39 -12.68 14.96
CA VAL A 197 -1.17 -12.48 14.17
C VAL A 197 0.06 -12.28 15.08
N ALA A 198 -0.07 -11.45 16.13
CA ALA A 198 1.03 -11.10 17.05
C ALA A 198 1.65 -12.33 17.75
N TYR A 199 0.83 -13.34 18.06
CA TYR A 199 1.24 -14.56 18.77
C TYR A 199 1.44 -15.77 17.84
N SER A 200 1.38 -15.58 16.52
CA SER A 200 1.58 -16.65 15.54
C SER A 200 3.03 -16.72 15.07
N THR A 201 3.46 -17.89 14.58
CA THR A 201 4.69 -17.97 13.77
C THR A 201 4.48 -17.23 12.44
N ALA A 202 5.56 -16.82 11.77
CA ALA A 202 5.45 -16.06 10.52
C ALA A 202 4.56 -16.75 9.44
N PRO A 203 4.69 -18.07 9.17
CA PRO A 203 3.81 -18.74 8.21
C PRO A 203 2.33 -18.71 8.60
N HIS A 204 2.05 -18.86 9.91
CA HIS A 204 0.68 -18.81 10.42
C HIS A 204 0.10 -17.39 10.38
N ALA A 205 0.90 -16.37 10.71
CA ALA A 205 0.53 -14.97 10.60
C ALA A 205 0.13 -14.61 9.15
N ILE A 206 0.92 -15.07 8.16
CA ILE A 206 0.63 -14.90 6.74
C ILE A 206 -0.68 -15.61 6.36
N ALA A 207 -0.86 -16.85 6.79
CA ALA A 207 -2.07 -17.63 6.48
C ALA A 207 -3.35 -16.99 7.06
N ILE A 208 -3.30 -16.56 8.32
CA ILE A 208 -4.41 -15.87 9.01
C ILE A 208 -4.75 -14.57 8.27
N THR A 209 -3.73 -13.76 7.96
CA THR A 209 -3.92 -12.48 7.27
C THR A 209 -4.52 -12.69 5.88
N ARG A 210 -3.99 -13.63 5.11
CA ARG A 210 -4.52 -14.01 3.79
C ARG A 210 -5.98 -14.44 3.86
N HIS A 211 -6.32 -15.30 4.82
CA HIS A 211 -7.68 -15.79 4.97
C HIS A 211 -8.64 -14.67 5.35
N PHE A 212 -8.26 -13.82 6.31
CA PHE A 212 -9.04 -12.66 6.71
C PHE A 212 -9.31 -11.71 5.54
N LEU A 213 -8.27 -11.34 4.79
CA LEU A 213 -8.41 -10.43 3.64
C LEU A 213 -9.26 -11.04 2.51
N SER A 214 -9.18 -12.36 2.30
CA SER A 214 -10.06 -13.06 1.35
C SER A 214 -11.53 -12.94 1.73
N LEU A 215 -11.87 -13.12 3.02
CA LEU A 215 -13.23 -12.94 3.52
C LEU A 215 -13.67 -11.47 3.45
N TRP A 216 -12.79 -10.54 3.80
CA TRP A 216 -13.03 -9.10 3.68
C TRP A 216 -13.38 -8.72 2.24
N ASN A 217 -12.56 -9.14 1.28
CA ASN A 217 -12.75 -8.84 -0.14
C ASN A 217 -14.07 -9.39 -0.66
N ARG A 218 -14.45 -10.62 -0.30
CA ARG A 218 -15.76 -11.19 -0.69
C ARG A 218 -16.93 -10.35 -0.18
N ARG A 219 -16.85 -9.85 1.05
CA ARG A 219 -17.88 -8.97 1.63
C ARG A 219 -17.96 -7.64 0.88
N LYS A 220 -16.81 -6.99 0.65
CA LYS A 220 -16.75 -5.72 -0.09
C LYS A 220 -17.22 -5.83 -1.53
N ILE A 221 -16.85 -6.90 -2.23
CA ILE A 221 -17.33 -7.16 -3.59
C ILE A 221 -18.85 -7.34 -3.59
N LYS A 222 -19.43 -8.09 -2.64
CA LYS A 222 -20.88 -8.24 -2.52
C LYS A 222 -21.60 -6.91 -2.25
N GLU A 223 -21.04 -6.08 -1.36
CA GLU A 223 -21.56 -4.73 -1.09
C GLU A 223 -21.57 -3.88 -2.37
N LEU A 224 -20.49 -3.88 -3.15
CA LEU A 224 -20.40 -3.15 -4.42
C LEU A 224 -21.43 -3.61 -5.45
N HIS A 225 -21.59 -4.92 -5.64
CA HIS A 225 -22.63 -5.46 -6.54
C HIS A 225 -24.04 -5.03 -6.10
N THR A 226 -24.29 -4.99 -4.79
CA THR A 226 -25.59 -4.56 -4.25
C THR A 226 -25.85 -3.07 -4.51
N LEU A 227 -24.82 -2.23 -4.39
CA LEU A 227 -24.91 -0.80 -4.69
C LEU A 227 -25.15 -0.56 -6.19
N GLN A 228 -24.40 -1.24 -7.05
CA GLN A 228 -24.55 -1.15 -8.51
C GLN A 228 -25.95 -1.57 -8.97
N ALA A 229 -26.51 -2.63 -8.39
CA ALA A 229 -27.87 -3.09 -8.71
C ALA A 229 -28.94 -2.06 -8.29
N LYS A 230 -28.75 -1.36 -7.16
CA LYS A 230 -29.67 -0.30 -6.71
C LYS A 230 -29.62 0.93 -7.61
N ASP A 231 -28.45 1.31 -8.09
CA ASP A 231 -28.29 2.46 -8.99
C ASP A 231 -28.91 2.18 -10.36
N GLN A 232 -28.78 0.95 -10.88
CA GLN A 232 -29.43 0.52 -12.13
C GLN A 232 -30.96 0.47 -12.01
N GLY A 233 -31.50 0.13 -10.84
CA GLY A 233 -32.95 0.10 -10.59
C GLY A 233 -33.59 1.49 -10.41
N ARG A 234 -32.81 2.56 -10.22
CA ARG A 234 -33.30 3.95 -10.09
C ARG A 234 -33.32 4.75 -11.39
N GLY A 235 -32.71 4.22 -12.46
CA GLY A 235 -32.64 4.88 -13.77
C GLY A 235 -33.76 4.48 -14.75
N GLY A 236 -34.76 3.71 -14.30
CA GLY A 236 -35.85 3.20 -15.14
C GLY A 236 -37.15 4.02 -15.11
N ASP A 237 -37.22 5.05 -14.28
CA ASP A 237 -38.38 5.93 -14.15
C ASP A 237 -38.03 7.36 -14.62
N ILE A 238 -37.89 7.54 -15.93
CA ILE A 238 -37.94 8.86 -16.60
C ILE A 238 -38.73 8.72 -17.89
#